data_AF-A0A7C4N475-F1
#
_entry.id   AF-A0A7C4N475-F1
#
_cell.length_a   1.000
_cell.length_b   1.000
_cell.length_c   1.000
_cell.angle_alpha   90.00
_cell.angle_beta   90.00
_cell.angle_gamma   90.00
#
_symmetry.space_group_name_H-M   'P 1'
#
loop_
_entity.id
_entity.type
_entity.pdbx_description
1 polymer ?
#
loop_
_entity_poly.entity_id
_entity_poly.type
_entity_poly.pdbx_seq_one_letter_code
_entity_poly.pdbx_strand_id
1 'polypeptide(L)'
;MERVNALKLRNNLGEILDRLSAKGDPILISKGRKIRAVLVTPEDFERRFLDVKAQEEKDQLLTLFKSLKRRKKESIESLKVLRQLRGYPE
;
A
#
# COMPACT_ATOMS: atom_id res chain seq x y z
N MET A 1 -3.63 26.29 -2.92
CA MET A 1 -3.64 25.39 -1.73
C MET A 1 -4.53 25.96 -0.63
N GLU A 2 -5.72 25.40 -0.50
CA GLU A 2 -6.73 25.81 0.49
C GLU A 2 -6.44 25.14 1.85
N ARG A 3 -6.79 25.80 2.97
CA ARG A 3 -6.56 25.26 4.32
C ARG A 3 -7.86 25.17 5.09
N VAL A 4 -8.19 23.98 5.56
CA VAL A 4 -9.44 23.69 6.25
C VAL A 4 -9.16 23.14 7.65
N ASN A 5 -9.99 23.51 8.61
CA ASN A 5 -9.93 22.96 9.97
C ASN A 5 -10.65 21.61 10.00
N ALA A 6 -10.12 20.65 10.75
CA ALA A 6 -10.72 19.34 10.98
C ALA A 6 -12.21 19.41 11.41
N LEU A 7 -12.59 20.43 12.20
CA LEU A 7 -13.99 20.61 12.60
C LEU A 7 -14.90 20.97 11.41
N LYS A 8 -14.45 21.87 10.53
CA LYS A 8 -15.18 22.22 9.30
C LYS A 8 -15.26 21.03 8.36
N LEU A 9 -14.20 20.24 8.29
CA LEU A 9 -14.15 19.05 7.46
C LEU A 9 -15.14 17.99 7.90
N ARG A 10 -15.29 17.78 9.22
CA ARG A 10 -16.29 16.85 9.77
C ARG A 10 -17.72 17.25 9.41
N ASN A 11 -18.03 18.54 9.48
CA ASN A 11 -19.40 19.03 9.32
C ASN A 11 -19.79 19.18 7.84
N ASN A 12 -18.83 19.50 6.96
CA ASN A 12 -19.09 19.88 5.57
C ASN A 12 -18.29 19.02 4.57
N LEU A 13 -18.13 17.72 4.84
CA LEU A 13 -17.28 16.86 4.01
C LEU A 13 -17.70 16.87 2.54
N GLY A 14 -19.00 16.72 2.26
CA GLY A 14 -19.52 16.70 0.88
C GLY A 14 -19.17 17.96 0.09
N GLU A 15 -19.47 19.12 0.65
CA GLU A 15 -19.16 20.42 0.03
C GLU A 15 -17.64 20.60 -0.22
N ILE A 16 -16.80 20.11 0.71
CA ILE A 16 -15.34 20.17 0.55
C ILE A 16 -14.85 19.25 -0.56
N LEU A 17 -15.46 18.07 -0.72
CA LEU A 17 -15.16 17.15 -1.83
C LEU A 17 -15.60 17.73 -3.17
N ASP A 18 -16.76 18.39 -3.22
CA ASP A 18 -17.22 19.07 -4.44
C ASP A 18 -16.25 20.19 -4.86
N ARG A 19 -15.76 20.98 -3.89
CA ARG A 19 -14.73 22.00 -4.16
C ARG A 19 -13.39 21.39 -4.58
N LEU A 20 -12.98 20.30 -3.95
CA LEU A 20 -11.76 19.58 -4.32
C LEU A 20 -11.85 19.10 -5.78
N SER A 21 -12.99 18.54 -6.17
CA SER A 21 -13.27 18.09 -7.54
C SER A 21 -13.32 19.25 -8.53
N ALA A 22 -13.94 20.38 -8.16
CA ALA A 22 -14.08 21.53 -9.03
C ALA A 22 -12.77 22.30 -9.27
N LYS A 23 -11.92 22.43 -8.25
CA LYS A 23 -10.62 23.14 -8.39
C LYS A 23 -9.47 22.23 -8.81
N GLY A 24 -9.46 20.97 -8.38
CA GLY A 24 -8.32 20.07 -8.52
C GLY A 24 -7.11 20.43 -7.63
N ASP A 25 -7.22 21.44 -6.77
CA ASP A 25 -6.12 21.88 -5.89
C ASP A 25 -6.10 21.08 -4.58
N PRO A 26 -4.91 20.66 -4.09
CA PRO A 26 -4.78 20.00 -2.79
C PRO A 26 -5.27 20.87 -1.62
N ILE A 27 -6.01 20.24 -0.70
CA ILE A 27 -6.57 20.89 0.49
C ILE A 27 -5.82 20.43 1.74
N LEU A 28 -5.22 21.37 2.47
CA LEU A 28 -4.48 21.12 3.69
C LEU A 28 -5.42 21.08 4.89
N ILE A 29 -5.35 20.00 5.67
CA ILE A 29 -6.17 19.82 6.87
C ILE A 29 -5.35 20.17 8.10
N SER A 30 -5.85 21.15 8.85
CA SER A 30 -5.31 21.57 10.13
C SER A 30 -6.13 21.01 11.29
N LYS A 31 -5.44 20.57 12.35
CA LYS A 31 -6.06 20.25 13.64
C LYS A 31 -5.33 21.07 14.71
N GLY A 32 -6.03 22.03 15.30
CA GLY A 32 -5.40 23.07 16.14
C GLY A 32 -4.48 23.97 15.30
N ARG A 33 -3.24 24.19 15.75
CA ARG A 33 -2.25 25.04 15.06
C ARG A 33 -1.31 24.29 14.10
N LYS A 34 -1.54 22.98 13.87
CA LYS A 34 -0.65 22.14 13.04
C LYS A 34 -1.39 21.55 11.84
N ILE A 35 -0.70 21.48 10.70
CA ILE A 35 -1.14 20.69 9.53
C ILE A 35 -0.94 19.22 9.88
N ARG A 36 -1.95 18.39 9.61
CA ARG A 36 -1.92 16.96 9.95
C ARG A 36 -2.17 16.05 8.76
N ALA A 37 -2.89 16.53 7.75
CA ALA A 37 -3.23 15.74 6.58
C ALA A 37 -3.44 16.65 5.36
N VAL A 38 -3.49 16.02 4.18
CA VAL A 38 -3.80 16.66 2.90
C VAL A 38 -4.83 15.81 2.18
N LEU A 39 -5.83 16.45 1.59
CA LEU A 39 -6.75 15.85 0.64
C LEU A 39 -6.28 16.18 -0.78
N VAL A 40 -6.21 15.16 -1.61
CA VAL A 40 -5.89 15.23 -3.04
C VAL A 40 -6.94 14.45 -3.81
N THR A 41 -7.11 14.75 -5.11
CA THR A 41 -7.97 13.91 -5.95
C THR A 41 -7.30 12.56 -6.20
N PRO A 42 -8.08 11.50 -6.52
CA PRO A 42 -7.52 10.21 -6.87
C PRO A 42 -6.52 10.28 -8.03
N GLU A 43 -6.78 11.10 -9.05
CA GLU A 43 -5.91 11.24 -10.22
C GLU A 43 -4.56 11.86 -9.84
N ASP A 44 -4.59 12.88 -8.97
CA ASP A 44 -3.39 13.52 -8.46
C ASP A 44 -2.61 12.60 -7.50
N PHE A 45 -3.33 11.74 -6.77
CA PHE A 45 -2.71 10.69 -5.98
C PHE A 45 -1.99 9.67 -6.86
N GLU A 46 -2.64 9.17 -7.92
CA GLU A 46 -2.03 8.18 -8.82
C GLU A 46 -0.82 8.73 -9.58
N ARG A 47 -0.87 9.99 -10.01
CA ARG A 47 0.25 10.63 -10.73
C ARG A 47 1.45 10.88 -9.84
N ARG A 48 1.25 11.25 -8.56
CA ARG A 48 2.32 11.70 -7.66
C ARG A 48 2.80 10.64 -6.68
N PHE A 49 1.98 9.63 -6.38
CA PHE A 49 2.27 8.58 -5.39
C PHE A 49 2.38 7.18 -6.01
N LEU A 50 2.79 7.11 -7.28
CA LEU A 50 3.09 5.87 -7.99
C LEU A 50 4.05 4.96 -7.20
N ASP A 51 5.05 5.52 -6.53
CA ASP A 51 6.05 4.77 -5.75
C ASP A 51 5.45 4.03 -4.54
N VAL A 52 4.48 4.64 -3.86
CA VAL A 52 3.83 4.03 -2.68
C VAL A 52 2.91 2.90 -3.12
N LYS A 53 2.15 3.13 -4.20
CA LYS A 53 1.25 2.12 -4.79
C LYS A 53 2.05 0.92 -5.33
N ALA A 54 3.18 1.17 -6.00
CA ALA A 54 4.07 0.12 -6.49
C ALA A 54 4.67 -0.72 -5.35
N GLN A 55 4.99 -0.11 -4.21
CA GLN A 55 5.48 -0.82 -3.04
C GLN A 55 4.39 -1.72 -2.43
N GLU A 56 3.16 -1.23 -2.29
CA GLU A 56 2.02 -2.03 -1.81
C GLU A 56 1.69 -3.19 -2.76
N GLU A 57 1.66 -2.95 -4.07
CA GLU A 57 1.45 -4.00 -5.09
C GLU A 57 2.55 -5.07 -5.04
N LYS A 58 3.80 -4.66 -4.85
CA LYS A 58 4.93 -5.57 -4.69
C LYS A 58 4.79 -6.44 -3.43
N ASP A 59 4.37 -5.86 -2.32
CA ASP A 59 4.16 -6.59 -1.07
C ASP A 59 2.98 -7.57 -1.17
N GLN A 60 1.90 -7.18 -1.87
CA GLN A 60 0.78 -8.06 -2.18
C GLN A 60 1.22 -9.23 -3.07
N LEU A 61 1.97 -8.97 -4.14
CA LEU A 61 2.52 -10.01 -5.02
C LEU A 61 3.45 -10.97 -4.26
N LEU A 62 4.35 -10.45 -3.41
CA LEU A 62 5.22 -11.29 -2.58
C LEU A 62 4.42 -12.18 -1.63
N THR A 63 3.32 -11.67 -1.10
CA THR A 63 2.42 -12.43 -0.22
C THR A 63 1.70 -13.54 -0.98
N LEU A 64 1.25 -13.26 -2.21
CA LEU A 64 0.69 -14.28 -3.11
C LEU A 64 1.72 -15.36 -3.47
N PHE A 65 2.96 -14.98 -3.79
CA PHE A 65 4.02 -15.98 -4.04
C PHE A 65 4.32 -16.83 -2.79
N LYS A 66 4.31 -16.22 -1.60
CA LYS A 66 4.49 -16.95 -0.33
C LYS A 66 3.33 -17.92 -0.06
N SER A 67 2.09 -17.56 -0.40
CA SER A 67 0.93 -18.42 -0.19
C SER A 67 0.85 -19.56 -1.21
N LEU A 68 1.26 -19.31 -2.46
CA LEU A 68 1.37 -20.32 -3.52
C LEU A 68 2.58 -21.24 -3.34
N LYS A 69 3.57 -20.84 -2.54
CA LYS A 69 4.73 -21.68 -2.22
C LYS A 69 4.25 -22.91 -1.46
N ARG A 70 4.16 -24.03 -2.18
CA ARG A 70 3.85 -25.35 -1.62
C ARG A 70 4.76 -25.59 -0.42
N ARG A 71 4.18 -25.85 0.77
CA ARG A 71 4.97 -26.27 1.93
C ARG A 71 5.81 -27.48 1.50
N LYS A 72 7.11 -27.47 1.80
CA LYS A 72 7.98 -28.63 1.59
C LYS A 72 7.26 -29.83 2.21
N LYS A 73 6.98 -30.85 1.39
CA LYS A 73 6.23 -32.03 1.81
C LYS A 73 6.94 -32.73 2.98
N GLU A 74 8.27 -32.66 3.00
CA GLU A 74 9.13 -33.18 4.07
C GLU A 74 10.41 -32.32 4.20
N SER A 75 10.94 -32.19 5.42
CA SER A 75 12.24 -31.58 5.69
C SER A 75 13.38 -32.55 5.39
N ILE A 76 13.40 -33.12 4.17
CA ILE A 76 14.51 -33.98 3.78
C ILE A 76 15.74 -33.09 3.63
N GLU A 77 16.81 -33.41 4.35
CA GLU A 77 18.09 -32.73 4.18
C GLU A 77 18.50 -32.82 2.72
N SER A 78 18.90 -31.68 2.15
CA SER A 78 19.34 -31.59 0.76
C SER A 78 20.43 -32.62 0.44
N LEU A 79 21.28 -32.95 1.43
CA LEU A 79 22.31 -33.98 1.32
C LEU A 79 21.74 -35.40 1.19
N LYS A 80 20.67 -35.75 1.91
CA LYS A 80 20.03 -37.07 1.82
C LYS A 80 19.40 -37.28 0.43
N VAL A 81 18.75 -36.25 -0.13
CA VAL A 81 18.22 -36.28 -1.50
C VAL A 81 19.32 -36.45 -2.54
N LEU A 82 20.41 -35.69 -2.42
CA LEU A 82 21.55 -35.79 -3.34
C LEU A 82 22.24 -37.15 -3.26
N ARG A 83 22.33 -37.76 -2.06
CA ARG A 83 22.87 -39.10 -1.86
C ARG A 83 21.98 -40.18 -2.49
N GLN A 84 20.66 -40.09 -2.31
CA GLN A 84 19.70 -41.00 -2.95
C GLN A 84 19.76 -40.92 -4.47
N LEU A 85 19.80 -39.71 -5.05
CA LEU A 85 19.91 -39.53 -6.50
C LEU A 85 21.22 -40.09 -7.08
N ARG A 86 22.28 -40.11 -6.27
CA ARG A 86 23.59 -40.67 -6.65
C ARG A 86 23.71 -42.18 -6.37
N GLY A 87 22.65 -42.81 -5.86
CA GLY A 87 22.59 -44.27 -5.65
C GLY A 87 23.28 -44.78 -4.38
N TYR A 88 23.52 -43.92 -3.38
CA TYR A 88 23.97 -44.40 -2.08
C TYR A 88 22.79 -44.99 -1.28
N PRO A 89 22.96 -46.14 -0.59
CA PRO A 89 21.98 -46.66 0.35
C PRO A 89 21.81 -45.71 1.55
N GLU A 90 20.65 -45.77 2.22
CA GLU A 90 20.23 -44.84 3.29
C GLU A 90 21.23 -44.66 4.43
#